data_AF-A0A3C0TXQ8-F1
#
_entry.id   AF-A0A3C0TXQ8-F1
#
_cell.length_a   1.000
_cell.length_b   1.000
_cell.length_c   1.000
_cell.angle_alpha   90.00
_cell.angle_beta   90.00
_cell.angle_gamma   90.00
#
_symmetry.space_group_name_H-M   'P 1'
#
loop_
_entity.id
_entity.type
_entity.pdbx_description
1 polymer ?
#
loop_
_entity_poly.entity_id
_entity_poly.type
_entity_poly.pdbx_seq_one_letter_code
_entity_poly.pdbx_strand_id
1 'polypeptide(L)'
;MSPVNRRRWRNFTANRRGFWSAWIFLILFFVTLFAELIANDKPLLLRYDGEYYYPVLVSYPETAFGGDFDTEADYRDPVVRELIRARDGRIYWPPVRYSYDTINLDLPVPAPAP
;
A
#
# COMPACT_ATOMS: atom_id res chain seq x y z
N MET A 1 -20.66 -32.96 7.36
CA MET A 1 -21.42 -31.73 7.76
C MET A 1 -22.65 -32.14 8.53
N SER A 2 -22.98 -31.45 9.63
CA SER A 2 -24.23 -31.74 10.37
C SER A 2 -25.46 -31.44 9.51
N PRO A 3 -26.61 -32.12 9.72
CA PRO A 3 -27.86 -31.85 9.00
C PRO A 3 -28.31 -30.38 9.10
N VAL A 4 -28.06 -29.77 10.27
CA VAL A 4 -28.37 -28.35 10.54
C VAL A 4 -27.54 -27.42 9.66
N ASN A 5 -26.24 -27.66 9.54
CA ASN A 5 -25.36 -26.85 8.68
C ASN A 5 -25.72 -26.99 7.20
N ARG A 6 -26.12 -28.19 6.76
CA ARG A 6 -26.59 -28.41 5.38
C ARG A 6 -27.87 -27.63 5.07
N ARG A 7 -28.80 -27.56 6.03
CA ARG A 7 -30.04 -26.77 5.89
C ARG A 7 -29.75 -25.27 5.86
N ARG A 8 -28.85 -24.77 6.72
CA ARG A 8 -28.42 -23.37 6.74
C ARG A 8 -27.76 -22.97 5.43
N TRP A 9 -26.85 -23.80 4.91
CA TRP A 9 -26.19 -23.56 3.62
C TRP A 9 -27.20 -23.46 2.48
N ARG A 10 -28.14 -24.42 2.39
CA ARG A 10 -29.19 -24.40 1.36
C ARG A 10 -30.08 -23.16 1.45
N ASN A 11 -30.46 -22.75 2.66
CA ASN A 11 -31.26 -21.53 2.86
C ASN A 11 -30.49 -20.26 2.46
N PHE A 12 -29.19 -20.22 2.74
CA PHE A 12 -28.32 -19.11 2.36
C PHE A 12 -28.15 -19.02 0.83
N THR A 13 -27.84 -20.13 0.16
CA THR A 13 -27.70 -20.16 -1.31
C THR A 13 -29.01 -19.93 -2.04
N ALA A 14 -30.16 -20.24 -1.43
CA ALA A 14 -31.47 -19.96 -2.01
C ALA A 14 -31.80 -18.44 -2.00
N ASN A 15 -31.21 -17.66 -1.10
CA ASN A 15 -31.36 -16.22 -1.08
C ASN A 15 -30.36 -15.57 -2.05
N ARG A 16 -30.80 -15.33 -3.29
CA ARG A 16 -29.97 -14.73 -4.35
C ARG A 16 -29.30 -13.43 -3.92
N ARG A 17 -29.99 -12.55 -3.18
CA ARG A 17 -29.42 -11.27 -2.72
C ARG A 17 -28.31 -11.52 -1.70
N GLY A 18 -28.58 -12.37 -0.70
CA GLY A 18 -27.58 -12.74 0.31
C GLY A 18 -26.32 -13.37 -0.29
N PHE A 19 -26.49 -14.22 -1.31
CA PHE A 19 -25.37 -14.86 -2.00
C PHE A 19 -24.52 -13.84 -2.78
N TRP A 20 -25.14 -12.93 -3.54
CA TRP A 20 -24.41 -11.87 -4.26
C TRP A 20 -23.71 -10.90 -3.31
N SER A 21 -24.38 -10.47 -2.23
CA SER A 21 -23.77 -9.60 -1.22
C SER A 21 -22.55 -10.27 -0.58
N ALA A 22 -22.62 -11.58 -0.31
CA ALA A 22 -21.48 -12.32 0.23
C ALA A 22 -20.30 -12.39 -0.75
N TRP A 23 -20.56 -12.56 -2.05
CA TRP A 23 -19.51 -12.51 -3.07
C TRP A 23 -18.87 -11.13 -3.19
N ILE A 24 -19.67 -10.07 -3.24
CA ILE A 24 -19.16 -8.68 -3.27
C ILE A 24 -18.30 -8.43 -2.02
N PHE A 25 -18.80 -8.79 -0.84
CA PHE A 25 -18.06 -8.68 0.41
C PHE A 25 -16.75 -9.48 0.37
N LEU A 26 -16.77 -10.73 -0.10
CA LEU A 26 -15.56 -11.55 -0.19
C LEU A 26 -14.52 -10.96 -1.14
N ILE A 27 -14.95 -10.41 -2.28
CA ILE A 27 -14.05 -9.74 -3.22
C ILE A 27 -13.43 -8.51 -2.56
N LEU A 28 -14.25 -7.65 -1.95
CA LEU A 28 -13.76 -6.45 -1.27
C LEU A 28 -12.80 -6.82 -0.12
N PHE A 29 -13.19 -7.79 0.71
CA PHE A 29 -12.36 -8.31 1.79
C PHE A 29 -11.03 -8.86 1.27
N PHE A 30 -11.06 -9.67 0.22
CA PHE A 30 -9.85 -10.22 -0.38
C PHE A 30 -8.93 -9.11 -0.91
N VAL A 31 -9.49 -8.10 -1.59
CA VAL A 31 -8.71 -6.94 -2.05
C VAL A 31 -8.10 -6.19 -0.86
N THR A 32 -8.81 -6.06 0.26
CA THR A 32 -8.28 -5.37 1.45
C THR A 32 -7.11 -6.10 2.11
N LEU A 33 -7.02 -7.43 1.98
CA LEU A 33 -5.86 -8.19 2.48
C LEU A 33 -4.56 -7.81 1.76
N PHE A 34 -4.66 -7.27 0.53
CA PHE A 34 -3.54 -6.79 -0.26
C PHE A 34 -3.56 -5.27 -0.39
N ALA A 35 -4.21 -4.56 0.52
CA ALA A 35 -4.31 -3.10 0.48
C ALA A 35 -2.93 -2.44 0.44
N GLU A 36 -1.97 -2.91 1.24
CA GLU A 36 -0.60 -2.38 1.26
C GLU A 36 0.16 -2.56 -0.07
N LEU A 37 -0.28 -3.46 -0.96
CA LEU A 37 0.30 -3.61 -2.30
C LEU A 37 -0.39 -2.73 -3.35
N ILE A 38 -1.59 -2.26 -3.05
CA ILE A 38 -2.44 -1.48 -3.96
C ILE A 38 -2.36 0.01 -3.62
N ALA A 39 -2.32 0.34 -2.34
CA ALA A 39 -2.35 1.67 -1.76
C ALA A 39 -1.32 1.78 -0.64
N ASN A 40 -0.20 2.43 -0.94
CA ASN A 40 0.91 2.61 0.00
C ASN A 40 1.70 3.86 -0.37
N ASP A 41 2.25 4.56 0.61
CA ASP A 41 3.19 5.66 0.40
C ASP A 41 4.64 5.19 0.22
N LYS A 42 4.89 3.90 0.37
CA LYS A 42 6.17 3.26 0.07
C LYS A 42 6.13 2.51 -1.27
N PRO A 43 7.25 2.46 -2.01
CA PRO A 43 7.35 1.64 -3.21
C PRO A 43 7.33 0.14 -2.91
N LEU A 44 6.83 -0.65 -3.85
CA LEU A 44 6.82 -2.11 -3.77
C LEU A 44 8.22 -2.69 -3.99
N LEU A 45 8.94 -2.10 -4.94
CA LEU A 45 10.30 -2.47 -5.31
C LEU A 45 11.08 -1.21 -5.68
N LEU A 46 12.34 -1.18 -5.28
CA LEU A 46 13.26 -0.11 -5.60
C LEU A 46 14.57 -0.75 -6.05
N ARG A 47 15.10 -0.30 -7.19
CA ARG A 47 16.46 -0.63 -7.63
C ARG A 47 17.34 0.59 -7.38
N TYR A 48 18.47 0.42 -6.71
CA TYR A 48 19.43 1.50 -6.46
C TYR A 48 20.84 0.91 -6.44
N ASP A 49 21.77 1.54 -7.17
CA ASP A 49 23.18 1.12 -7.29
C ASP A 49 23.40 -0.38 -7.62
N GLY A 50 22.49 -0.96 -8.40
CA GLY A 50 22.53 -2.38 -8.79
C GLY A 50 21.87 -3.36 -7.81
N GLU A 51 21.46 -2.91 -6.63
CA GLU A 51 20.75 -3.72 -5.63
C GLU A 51 19.22 -3.49 -5.65
N TYR A 52 18.49 -4.46 -5.11
CA TYR A 52 17.03 -4.43 -4.98
C TYR A 52 16.63 -4.25 -3.52
N TYR A 53 15.73 -3.30 -3.29
CA TYR A 53 15.16 -2.94 -2.00
C TYR A 53 13.64 -3.15 -2.04
N TYR A 54 13.06 -3.54 -0.90
CA TYR A 54 11.62 -3.82 -0.78
C TYR A 54 10.97 -2.95 0.31
N PRO A 55 10.77 -1.63 0.07
CA PRO A 55 10.35 -0.69 1.10
C PRO A 55 8.98 -0.97 1.73
N VAL A 56 8.11 -1.69 1.01
CA VAL A 56 6.83 -2.17 1.55
C VAL A 56 6.98 -3.22 2.66
N LEU A 57 8.12 -3.93 2.72
CA LEU A 57 8.39 -4.97 3.71
C LEU A 57 9.41 -4.54 4.77
N VAL A 58 10.33 -3.65 4.40
CA VAL A 58 11.46 -3.23 5.24
C VAL A 58 11.62 -1.72 5.17
N SER A 59 11.74 -1.08 6.33
CA SER A 59 12.06 0.34 6.44
C SER A 59 13.55 0.57 6.21
N TYR A 60 13.89 1.46 5.29
CA TYR A 60 15.27 1.87 5.01
C TYR A 60 15.46 3.34 5.38
N PRO A 61 16.59 3.71 6.00
CA PRO A 61 16.89 5.09 6.30
C PRO A 61 17.22 5.87 5.01
N GLU A 62 17.06 7.18 5.04
CA GLU A 62 17.38 8.05 3.89
C GLU A 62 18.87 8.00 3.51
N THR A 63 19.74 7.83 4.52
CA THR A 63 21.18 7.61 4.32
C THR A 63 21.49 6.41 3.43
N ALA A 64 20.60 5.42 3.34
CA ALA A 64 20.77 4.27 2.44
C ALA A 64 20.74 4.66 0.94
N PHE A 65 20.13 5.80 0.61
CA PHE A 65 20.03 6.30 -0.77
C PHE A 65 20.91 7.52 -1.02
N GLY A 66 21.79 7.85 -0.07
CA GLY A 66 22.71 9.00 -0.13
C GLY A 66 22.11 10.31 0.39
N GLY A 67 21.05 10.25 1.19
CA GLY A 67 20.53 11.40 1.95
C GLY A 67 21.28 11.60 3.27
N ASP A 68 20.85 12.60 4.03
CA ASP A 68 21.56 13.05 5.23
C ASP A 68 20.91 12.57 6.55
N PHE A 69 19.70 11.99 6.48
CA PHE A 69 18.91 11.65 7.66
C PHE A 69 18.86 10.13 7.94
N ASP A 70 19.05 9.77 9.21
CA ASP A 70 18.89 8.38 9.70
C ASP A 70 17.43 7.97 9.94
N THR A 71 16.48 8.82 9.54
CA THR A 71 15.04 8.53 9.56
C THR A 71 14.64 7.72 8.33
N GLU A 72 13.48 7.05 8.42
CA GLU A 72 12.91 6.33 7.28
C GLU A 72 12.79 7.25 6.06
N ALA A 73 13.23 6.76 4.89
CA ALA A 73 13.25 7.52 3.66
C ALA A 73 11.84 7.86 3.17
N ASP A 74 11.56 9.15 2.94
CA ASP A 74 10.36 9.57 2.23
C ASP A 74 10.59 9.46 0.71
N TYR A 75 10.14 8.35 0.14
CA TYR A 75 10.27 8.09 -1.30
C TYR A 75 9.44 9.03 -2.18
N ARG A 76 8.52 9.81 -1.62
CA ARG A 76 7.74 10.81 -2.35
C ARG A 76 8.48 12.14 -2.45
N ASP A 77 9.40 12.42 -1.52
CA ASP A 77 10.22 13.61 -1.52
C ASP A 77 10.99 13.72 -2.86
N PRO A 78 10.87 14.86 -3.56
CA PRO A 78 11.64 15.13 -4.77
C PRO A 78 13.15 14.88 -4.63
N VAL A 79 13.74 15.21 -3.47
CA VAL A 79 15.18 15.08 -3.19
C VAL A 79 15.58 13.61 -3.15
N VAL A 80 14.89 12.79 -2.36
CA VAL A 80 15.14 11.33 -2.28
C VAL A 80 15.00 10.69 -3.65
N ARG A 81 13.98 11.08 -4.42
CA ARG A 81 13.78 10.58 -5.78
C ARG A 81 14.88 10.99 -6.75
N GLU A 82 15.44 12.17 -6.59
CA GLU A 82 16.56 12.65 -7.39
C GLU A 82 17.85 11.90 -7.04
N LEU A 83 18.14 11.71 -5.74
CA LEU A 83 19.26 10.89 -5.26
C LEU A 83 19.20 9.46 -5.81
N ILE A 84 18.02 8.84 -5.78
CA ILE A 84 17.81 7.50 -6.33
C ILE A 84 18.07 7.48 -7.85
N ARG A 85 17.51 8.46 -8.59
CA ARG A 85 17.67 8.53 -10.06
C ARG A 85 19.11 8.85 -10.47
N ALA A 86 19.83 9.64 -9.69
CA ALA A 86 21.23 10.00 -9.95
C ALA A 86 22.15 8.77 -10.02
N ARG A 87 21.73 7.65 -9.39
CA ARG A 87 22.43 6.35 -9.42
C ARG A 87 21.74 5.30 -10.32
N ASP A 88 21.07 5.73 -11.38
CA ASP A 88 20.27 4.87 -12.29
C ASP A 88 19.22 4.00 -11.57
N GLY A 89 18.73 4.52 -10.44
CA GLY A 89 17.73 3.87 -9.63
C GLY A 89 16.32 3.92 -10.25
N ARG A 90 15.53 2.87 -10.02
CA ARG A 90 14.17 2.72 -10.54
C ARG A 90 13.21 2.42 -9.40
N ILE A 91 12.12 3.17 -9.35
CA ILE A 91 11.11 3.06 -8.30
C ILE A 91 9.83 2.45 -8.88
N TYR A 92 9.37 1.35 -8.31
CA TYR A 92 8.13 0.68 -8.70
C TYR A 92 7.08 0.93 -7.63
N TRP A 93 6.13 1.79 -7.99
CA TRP A 93 5.07 2.23 -7.09
C TRP A 93 3.86 1.31 -7.14
N PRO A 94 3.11 1.18 -6.04
CA PRO A 94 1.73 0.71 -6.10
C PRO A 94 0.86 1.66 -6.96
N PRO A 95 -0.30 1.18 -7.45
CA PRO A 95 -1.26 2.01 -8.18
C PRO A 95 -1.67 3.29 -7.45
N VAL A 96 -1.86 3.22 -6.13
CA VAL A 96 -2.19 4.36 -5.27
C VAL A 96 -1.01 4.64 -4.35
N ARG A 97 -0.44 5.85 -4.43
CA ARG A 97 0.80 6.24 -3.72
C ARG A 97 0.55 6.90 -2.35
N TYR A 98 -0.52 6.48 -1.71
CA TYR A 98 -1.02 7.03 -0.46
C TYR A 98 -1.52 5.88 0.42
N SER A 99 -1.15 5.93 1.69
CA SER A 99 -1.72 5.17 2.79
C SER A 99 -2.74 6.04 3.54
N TYR A 100 -3.43 5.47 4.53
CA TYR A 100 -4.41 6.17 5.37
C TYR A 100 -3.77 7.22 6.29
N ASP A 101 -2.48 7.10 6.58
CA ASP A 101 -1.67 7.91 7.49
C ASP A 101 -0.62 8.77 6.78
N THR A 102 -0.63 8.81 5.45
CA THR A 102 0.36 9.58 4.69
C THR A 102 0.21 11.07 4.94
N ILE A 103 1.31 11.70 5.35
CA ILE A 103 1.37 13.14 5.66
C ILE A 103 1.30 13.94 4.36
N ASN A 104 0.42 14.94 4.31
CA ASN A 104 0.37 15.89 3.20
C ASN A 104 1.24 17.11 3.52
N LEU A 105 2.44 17.13 2.95
CA LEU A 105 3.39 18.24 3.08
C LEU A 105 3.16 19.34 2.02
N ASP A 106 2.38 19.07 0.98
CA ASP A 106 2.09 19.97 -0.14
C ASP A 106 0.84 20.85 0.10
N LEU A 107 0.61 21.26 1.34
CA LEU A 107 -0.53 22.12 1.67
C LEU A 107 -0.25 23.58 1.26
N PRO A 108 -1.14 24.24 0.51
CA PRO A 108 -0.98 25.66 0.16
C PRO A 108 -1.13 26.59 1.37
N VAL A 109 -1.61 26.06 2.50
CA VAL A 109 -1.80 26.75 3.77
C VAL A 109 -1.15 25.93 4.89
N PRO A 110 -0.53 26.57 5.91
CA PRO A 110 0.06 25.85 7.03
C PRO A 110 -1.03 25.12 7.83
N ALA A 111 -0.72 23.89 8.25
CA ALA A 111 -1.60 23.13 9.14
C ALA A 111 -1.51 23.68 10.59
N PRO A 112 -2.62 23.75 11.34
CA PRO A 112 -3.98 23.40 10.94
C PRO A 112 -4.63 24.50 10.06
N ALA A 113 -5.20 24.10 8.94
CA ALA A 113 -6.03 24.96 8.11
C ALA A 113 -7.45 25.05 8.72
N PRO A 114 -8.11 26.23 8.69
CA PRO A 114 -9.47 26.42 9.21
C PRO A 114 -10.55 25.70 8.39
#